data_AF-A0A927NAM4-F1
#
_entry.id   AF-A0A927NAM4-F1
#
_cell.length_a   1.000
_cell.length_b   1.000
_cell.length_c   1.000
_cell.angle_alpha   90.00
_cell.angle_beta   90.00
_cell.angle_gamma   90.00
#
_symmetry.space_group_name_H-M   'P 1'
#
loop_
_entity.id
_entity.type
_entity.pdbx_description
1 polymer ?
#
loop_
_entity_poly.entity_id
_entity_poly.type
_entity_poly.pdbx_seq_one_letter_code
_entity_poly.pdbx_strand_id
1 'polypeptide(L)'
;MNLYFEKNVINEKMRDNPAKGKRYEVLRIVVTVIMLVLVLVLANTLPWSNSGWMFNIAIFAAVIAPSITIILFCGQQLKKHCCEYDYIIANNEIKVIRIFNQKKRETILTFDISNIERLGFASETAEYQEYEKKADKKYLAFCNSNENYLYIFGAVKSLKTLLVCEFDADYISALRKSVASYGVFSEEFKKFKG
;
A
#
# COMPACT_ATOMS: atom_id res chain seq x y z
N MET A 1 -23.25 -14.69 16.71
CA MET A 1 -23.22 -13.21 16.69
C MET A 1 -22.27 -12.81 15.57
N ASN A 2 -22.79 -12.19 14.50
CA ASN A 2 -21.94 -11.74 13.40
C ASN A 2 -21.19 -10.50 13.87
N LEU A 3 -19.92 -10.66 14.23
CA LEU A 3 -19.08 -9.54 14.60
C LEU A 3 -18.77 -8.75 13.33
N TYR A 4 -19.17 -7.47 13.31
CA TYR A 4 -18.80 -6.51 12.27
C TYR A 4 -17.96 -5.42 12.93
N PHE A 5 -16.76 -5.22 12.41
CA PHE A 5 -15.88 -4.12 12.81
C PHE A 5 -15.31 -3.49 11.55
N GLU A 6 -15.33 -2.16 11.48
CA GLU A 6 -14.73 -1.39 10.39
C GLU A 6 -13.94 -0.23 10.99
N LYS A 7 -12.70 -0.09 10.55
CA LYS A 7 -11.83 1.02 10.92
C LYS A 7 -11.20 1.61 9.67
N ASN A 8 -11.40 2.91 9.50
CA ASN A 8 -10.69 3.71 8.50
C ASN A 8 -9.47 4.36 9.17
N VAL A 9 -8.29 4.05 8.65
CA VAL A 9 -7.03 4.70 9.01
C VAL A 9 -6.73 5.77 8.00
N ILE A 10 -6.84 7.01 8.47
CA ILE A 10 -6.54 8.21 7.69
C ILE A 10 -5.05 8.51 7.80
N ASN A 11 -4.46 8.94 6.69
CA ASN A 11 -3.10 9.48 6.70
C ASN A 11 -3.09 10.89 7.29
N GLU A 12 -2.54 11.05 8.49
CA GLU A 12 -2.51 12.33 9.20
C GLU A 12 -1.79 13.43 8.39
N LYS A 13 -0.72 13.06 7.68
CA LYS A 13 0.02 13.99 6.81
C LYS A 13 -0.83 14.51 5.65
N MET A 14 -1.84 13.76 5.23
CA MET A 14 -2.82 14.19 4.23
C MET A 14 -3.85 15.13 4.84
N ARG A 15 -4.34 14.83 6.05
CA ARG A 15 -5.30 15.68 6.78
C ARG A 15 -4.75 17.08 7.01
N ASP A 16 -3.47 17.17 7.39
CA ASP A 16 -2.84 18.45 7.71
C ASP A 16 -2.49 19.28 6.47
N ASN A 17 -2.37 18.64 5.29
CA ASN A 17 -2.10 19.35 4.05
C ASN A 17 -2.71 18.67 2.81
N PRO A 18 -4.04 18.79 2.65
CA PRO A 18 -4.74 18.18 1.51
C PRO A 18 -4.28 18.77 0.17
N ALA A 19 -3.75 20.00 0.19
CA ALA A 19 -3.22 20.67 -1.00
C ALA A 19 -1.96 19.99 -1.55
N LYS A 20 -1.14 19.32 -0.73
CA LYS A 20 0.08 18.62 -1.21
C LYS A 20 -0.24 17.48 -2.16
N GLY A 21 -1.21 16.63 -1.83
CA GLY A 21 -1.68 15.55 -2.71
C GLY A 21 -2.19 16.11 -4.04
N LYS A 22 -3.04 17.14 -3.97
CA LYS A 22 -3.56 17.84 -5.15
C LYS A 22 -2.46 18.45 -6.03
N ARG A 23 -1.40 19.00 -5.44
CA ARG A 23 -0.25 19.54 -6.19
C ARG A 23 0.48 18.47 -6.99
N TYR A 24 0.75 17.31 -6.41
CA TYR A 24 1.38 16.20 -7.14
C TYR A 24 0.47 15.63 -8.23
N GLU A 25 -0.85 15.59 -8.00
CA GLU A 25 -1.83 15.16 -8.99
C GLU A 25 -1.86 16.12 -10.19
N VAL A 26 -1.96 17.43 -9.94
CA VAL A 26 -1.91 18.46 -10.97
C VAL A 26 -0.57 18.45 -11.72
N LEU A 27 0.55 18.39 -11.00
CA LEU A 27 1.88 18.33 -11.59
C LEU A 27 2.03 17.09 -12.50
N ARG A 28 1.56 15.91 -12.06
CA ARG A 28 1.58 14.70 -12.88
C ARG A 28 0.79 14.88 -14.17
N ILE A 29 -0.40 15.50 -14.10
CA ILE A 29 -1.23 15.76 -15.29
C ILE A 29 -0.52 16.73 -16.24
N VAL A 30 -0.01 17.85 -15.73
CA VAL A 30 0.69 18.87 -16.53
C VAL A 30 1.90 18.28 -17.23
N VAL A 31 2.76 17.54 -16.51
CA VAL A 31 3.94 16.89 -17.10
C VAL A 31 3.55 15.82 -18.12
N THR A 32 2.45 15.10 -17.90
CA THR A 32 1.94 14.14 -18.90
C THR A 32 1.52 14.84 -20.19
N VAL A 33 0.82 15.97 -20.10
CA VAL A 33 0.41 16.76 -21.28
C VAL A 33 1.64 17.31 -22.01
N ILE A 34 2.60 17.88 -21.29
CA ILE A 34 3.87 18.37 -21.87
C ILE A 34 4.60 17.24 -22.59
N MET A 35 4.70 16.06 -21.97
CA MET A 35 5.35 14.89 -22.57
C MET A 35 4.65 14.46 -23.87
N LEU A 36 3.32 14.44 -23.91
CA LEU A 36 2.57 14.13 -25.13
C LEU A 36 2.84 15.16 -26.23
N VAL A 37 2.87 16.45 -25.91
CA VAL A 37 3.22 17.50 -26.88
C VAL A 37 4.64 17.31 -27.41
N LEU A 38 5.61 17.04 -26.52
CA LEU A 38 7.00 16.78 -26.92
C LEU A 38 7.12 15.56 -27.84
N VAL A 39 6.40 14.48 -27.53
CA VAL A 39 6.35 13.28 -28.39
C VAL A 39 5.83 13.63 -29.79
N LEU A 40 4.74 14.39 -29.88
CA LEU A 40 4.17 14.81 -31.16
C LEU A 40 5.12 15.70 -31.95
N VAL A 41 5.77 16.68 -31.29
CA VAL A 41 6.75 17.56 -31.93
C VAL A 41 7.92 16.73 -32.47
N LEU A 42 8.55 15.90 -31.62
CA LEU A 42 9.72 15.11 -32.02
C LEU A 42 9.39 14.10 -33.13
N ALA A 43 8.21 13.48 -33.09
CA ALA A 43 7.76 12.57 -34.13
C ALA A 43 7.63 13.24 -35.50
N ASN A 44 7.24 14.52 -35.55
CA ASN A 44 7.09 15.29 -36.78
C ASN A 44 8.38 16.00 -37.23
N THR A 45 9.31 16.29 -36.32
CA THR A 45 10.55 17.04 -36.65
C THR A 45 11.74 16.16 -36.95
N LEU A 46 11.83 14.96 -36.36
CA LEU A 46 12.99 14.08 -36.55
C LEU A 46 12.86 13.28 -37.86
N PRO A 47 13.90 13.25 -38.70
CA PRO A 47 13.88 12.45 -39.93
C PRO A 47 14.07 10.96 -39.61
N TRP A 48 13.02 10.16 -39.71
CA TRP A 48 13.05 8.72 -39.40
C TRP A 48 13.69 7.84 -40.50
N SER A 49 14.43 8.42 -41.43
CA SER A 49 15.06 7.69 -42.54
C SER A 49 16.35 6.96 -42.12
N ASN A 50 16.78 6.00 -42.95
CA ASN A 50 17.77 4.96 -42.62
C ASN A 50 19.17 5.45 -42.17
N SER A 51 19.53 6.70 -42.41
CA SER A 51 20.82 7.26 -41.99
C SER A 51 20.60 8.24 -40.84
N GLY A 52 20.69 7.77 -39.59
CA GLY A 52 20.56 8.60 -38.38
C GLY A 52 19.47 8.18 -37.39
N TRP A 53 18.71 7.11 -37.67
CA TRP A 53 17.61 6.66 -36.79
C TRP A 53 18.04 6.38 -35.34
N MET A 54 19.23 5.80 -35.12
CA MET A 54 19.74 5.56 -33.75
C MET A 54 19.99 6.86 -32.99
N PHE A 55 20.51 7.89 -33.67
CA PHE A 55 20.74 9.20 -33.08
C PHE A 55 19.41 9.89 -32.74
N ASN A 56 18.41 9.75 -33.61
CA ASN A 56 17.06 10.27 -33.35
C ASN A 56 16.38 9.56 -32.18
N ILE A 57 16.56 8.23 -32.03
CA ILE A 57 16.08 7.49 -30.85
C ILE A 57 16.79 7.99 -29.59
N ALA A 58 18.10 8.25 -29.64
CA ALA A 58 18.85 8.77 -28.50
C ALA A 58 18.32 10.15 -28.06
N ILE A 59 18.07 11.06 -29.01
CA ILE A 59 17.44 12.36 -28.74
C ILE A 59 16.05 12.18 -28.14
N PHE A 60 15.23 11.33 -28.75
CA PHE A 60 13.85 11.05 -28.31
C PHE A 60 13.83 10.53 -26.86
N ALA A 61 14.68 9.56 -26.55
CA ALA A 61 14.84 9.02 -25.20
C ALA A 61 15.35 10.08 -24.21
N ALA A 62 16.35 10.88 -24.59
CA ALA A 62 16.91 11.93 -23.74
C ALA A 62 15.88 13.00 -23.36
N VAL A 63 14.97 13.35 -24.27
CA VAL A 63 13.92 14.35 -24.00
C VAL A 63 12.76 13.79 -23.19
N ILE A 64 12.39 12.51 -23.40
CA ILE A 64 11.20 11.91 -22.76
C ILE A 64 11.53 11.31 -21.39
N ALA A 65 12.72 10.74 -21.20
CA ALA A 65 13.10 10.08 -19.96
C ALA A 65 12.96 10.96 -18.70
N PRO A 66 13.30 12.27 -18.71
CA PRO A 66 13.04 13.15 -17.58
C PRO A 66 11.55 13.26 -17.24
N SER A 67 10.69 13.39 -18.26
CA SER A 67 9.24 13.49 -18.07
C SER A 67 8.66 12.21 -17.46
N ILE A 68 9.08 11.04 -17.96
CA ILE A 68 8.68 9.75 -17.37
C ILE A 68 9.11 9.67 -15.91
N THR A 69 10.35 10.08 -15.60
CA THR A 69 10.89 10.04 -14.25
C THR A 69 10.08 10.91 -13.30
N ILE A 70 9.72 12.13 -13.71
CA ILE A 70 8.88 13.05 -12.92
C ILE A 70 7.47 12.47 -12.72
N ILE A 71 6.87 11.86 -13.75
CA ILE A 71 5.55 11.22 -13.65
C ILE A 71 5.57 10.08 -12.64
N LEU A 72 6.59 9.21 -12.72
CA LEU A 72 6.78 8.10 -11.78
C LEU A 72 7.00 8.60 -10.36
N PHE A 73 7.84 9.62 -10.18
CA PHE A 73 8.08 10.26 -8.90
C PHE A 73 6.80 10.83 -8.30
N CYS A 74 6.03 11.62 -9.06
CA CYS A 74 4.75 12.17 -8.60
C CYS A 74 3.76 11.05 -8.25
N GLY A 75 3.73 9.97 -9.05
CA GLY A 75 2.92 8.78 -8.76
C GLY A 75 3.30 8.11 -7.43
N GLN A 76 4.59 7.98 -7.13
CA GLN A 76 5.07 7.44 -5.86
C GLN A 76 4.74 8.37 -4.69
N GLN A 77 4.88 9.69 -4.85
CA GLN A 77 4.52 10.66 -3.81
C GLN A 77 3.03 10.65 -3.52
N LEU A 78 2.18 10.56 -4.54
CA LEU A 78 0.73 10.39 -4.36
C LEU A 78 0.39 9.11 -3.60
N LYS A 79 1.07 7.99 -3.91
CA LYS A 79 0.90 6.75 -3.15
C LYS A 79 1.36 6.88 -1.69
N LYS A 80 2.40 7.64 -1.41
CA LYS A 80 2.90 7.83 -0.03
C LYS A 80 2.01 8.77 0.78
N HIS A 81 1.51 9.83 0.15
CA HIS A 81 0.82 10.91 0.85
C HIS A 81 -0.70 10.86 0.78
N CYS A 82 -1.28 9.99 -0.05
CA CYS A 82 -2.73 9.95 -0.27
C CYS A 82 -3.32 8.53 -0.20
N CYS A 83 -2.64 7.61 0.48
CA CYS A 83 -3.20 6.30 0.80
C CYS A 83 -3.76 6.30 2.22
N GLU A 84 -5.00 5.86 2.32
CA GLU A 84 -5.70 5.50 3.55
C GLU A 84 -6.00 3.99 3.49
N TYR A 85 -6.32 3.38 4.63
CA TYR A 85 -6.66 1.96 4.69
C TYR A 85 -7.94 1.73 5.49
N ASP A 86 -8.88 0.96 4.93
CA ASP A 86 -9.98 0.38 5.69
C ASP A 86 -9.62 -1.05 6.10
N TYR A 87 -9.73 -1.33 7.38
CA TYR A 87 -9.71 -2.69 7.92
C TYR A 87 -11.14 -3.08 8.29
N ILE A 88 -11.63 -4.14 7.68
CA ILE A 88 -12.97 -4.66 7.91
C ILE A 88 -12.82 -6.08 8.45
N ILE A 89 -13.45 -6.37 9.58
CA ILE A 89 -13.60 -7.72 10.13
C ILE A 89 -15.08 -8.05 10.06
N ALA A 90 -15.44 -9.02 9.23
CA ALA A 90 -16.82 -9.44 9.04
C ALA A 90 -16.86 -10.90 8.58
N ASN A 91 -17.86 -11.66 9.02
CA ASN A 91 -18.17 -12.99 8.49
C ASN A 91 -16.96 -13.96 8.44
N ASN A 92 -16.15 -13.99 9.50
CA ASN A 92 -14.92 -14.81 9.58
C ASN A 92 -13.80 -14.40 8.60
N GLU A 93 -13.88 -13.20 8.02
CA GLU A 93 -12.84 -12.67 7.15
C GLU A 93 -12.32 -11.32 7.67
N ILE A 94 -11.03 -11.08 7.44
CA ILE A 94 -10.38 -9.78 7.56
C ILE A 94 -10.12 -9.26 6.15
N LYS A 95 -10.72 -8.13 5.80
CA LYS A 95 -10.53 -7.47 4.52
C LYS A 95 -9.78 -6.17 4.71
N VAL A 96 -8.75 -5.98 3.89
CA VAL A 96 -7.94 -4.77 3.86
C VAL A 96 -8.16 -4.08 2.52
N ILE A 97 -8.68 -2.86 2.58
CA ILE A 97 -8.94 -2.04 1.41
C ILE A 97 -8.03 -0.82 1.49
N ARG A 98 -7.31 -0.53 0.41
CA ARG A 98 -6.58 0.73 0.27
C ARG A 98 -7.44 1.72 -0.46
N ILE A 99 -7.52 2.92 0.10
CA ILE A 99 -8.21 4.04 -0.51
C ILE A 99 -7.16 5.02 -1.01
N PHE A 100 -7.19 5.29 -2.31
CA PHE A 100 -6.37 6.32 -2.93
C PHE A 100 -7.17 7.60 -3.08
N ASN A 101 -6.64 8.69 -2.50
CA ASN A 101 -7.14 10.05 -2.67
C ASN A 101 -8.65 10.17 -2.42
N GLN A 102 -9.17 9.44 -1.43
CA GLN A 102 -10.59 9.40 -1.03
C GLN A 102 -11.58 9.03 -2.16
N LYS A 103 -11.10 8.51 -3.29
CA LYS A 103 -11.91 8.24 -4.48
C LYS A 103 -11.86 6.78 -4.90
N LYS A 104 -10.66 6.23 -5.07
CA LYS A 104 -10.49 4.87 -5.60
C LYS A 104 -10.23 3.90 -4.45
N ARG A 105 -11.13 2.94 -4.26
CA ARG A 105 -10.97 1.84 -3.30
C ARG A 105 -10.46 0.59 -4.02
N GLU A 106 -9.42 -0.03 -3.50
CA GLU A 106 -8.83 -1.26 -4.03
C GLU A 106 -8.67 -2.28 -2.90
N THR A 107 -9.28 -3.46 -3.03
CA THR A 107 -9.09 -4.54 -2.06
C THR A 107 -7.68 -5.11 -2.23
N ILE A 108 -6.84 -4.95 -1.21
CA ILE A 108 -5.46 -5.46 -1.24
C ILE A 108 -5.43 -6.93 -0.84
N LEU A 109 -6.15 -7.24 0.24
CA LEU A 109 -6.08 -8.54 0.88
C LEU A 109 -7.44 -8.88 1.48
N THR A 110 -7.80 -10.15 1.37
CA THR A 110 -8.90 -10.76 2.11
C THR A 110 -8.34 -12.03 2.72
N PHE A 111 -8.49 -12.14 4.03
CA PHE A 111 -7.87 -13.15 4.86
C PHE A 111 -8.96 -13.88 5.62
N ASP A 112 -9.04 -15.19 5.48
CA ASP A 112 -9.95 -15.99 6.32
C ASP A 112 -9.34 -16.11 7.72
N ILE A 113 -10.10 -15.73 8.75
CA ILE A 113 -9.68 -15.76 10.15
C ILE A 113 -9.26 -17.18 10.57
N SER A 114 -9.88 -18.20 10.00
CA SER A 114 -9.53 -19.61 10.27
C SER A 114 -8.16 -20.01 9.72
N ASN A 115 -7.64 -19.29 8.73
CA ASN A 115 -6.33 -19.56 8.11
C ASN A 115 -5.19 -18.74 8.75
N ILE A 116 -5.47 -18.00 9.83
CA ILE A 116 -4.44 -17.26 10.56
C ILE A 116 -3.63 -18.25 11.39
N GLU A 117 -2.33 -18.33 11.11
CA GLU A 117 -1.38 -19.15 11.85
C GLU A 117 -0.79 -18.38 13.03
N ARG A 118 -0.47 -17.09 12.83
CA ARG A 118 0.15 -16.27 13.87
C ARG A 118 -0.23 -14.80 13.75
N LEU A 119 -0.40 -14.14 14.89
CA LEU A 119 -0.67 -12.71 15.01
C LEU A 119 0.13 -12.13 16.17
N GLY A 120 0.74 -10.96 15.97
CA GLY A 120 1.55 -10.31 16.99
C GLY A 120 1.91 -8.87 16.61
N PHE A 121 2.65 -8.19 17.49
CA PHE A 121 3.15 -6.86 17.17
C PHE A 121 4.30 -6.95 16.16
N ALA A 122 4.25 -6.10 15.14
CA ALA A 122 5.32 -5.94 14.17
C ALA A 122 6.36 -4.98 14.75
N SER A 123 7.07 -5.47 15.76
CA SER A 123 8.28 -4.89 16.35
C SER A 123 9.51 -5.60 15.76
N GLU A 124 10.73 -5.09 16.01
CA GLU A 124 11.99 -5.77 15.65
C GLU A 124 12.26 -7.02 16.52
N THR A 125 11.21 -7.80 16.82
CA THR A 125 11.31 -9.05 17.57
C THR A 125 11.79 -10.20 16.67
N ALA A 126 12.52 -11.14 17.26
CA ALA A 126 12.99 -12.33 16.56
C ALA A 126 11.83 -13.15 15.95
N GLU A 127 10.67 -13.16 16.62
CA GLU A 127 9.47 -13.85 16.14
C GLU A 127 8.93 -13.24 14.85
N TYR A 128 8.75 -11.91 14.80
CA TYR A 128 8.30 -11.23 13.59
C TYR A 128 9.26 -11.47 12.41
N GLN A 129 10.57 -11.38 12.64
CA GLN A 129 11.59 -11.64 11.61
C GLN A 129 11.55 -13.08 11.08
N GLU A 130 11.22 -14.06 11.92
CA GLU A 130 11.06 -15.45 11.50
C GLU A 130 9.87 -15.62 10.55
N TYR A 131 8.72 -15.04 10.89
CA TYR A 131 7.53 -15.09 10.03
C TYR A 131 7.67 -14.27 8.76
N GLU A 132 8.41 -13.16 8.81
CA GLU A 132 8.77 -12.38 7.61
C GLU A 132 9.58 -13.21 6.62
N LYS A 133 10.56 -14.00 7.09
CA LYS A 133 11.35 -14.90 6.24
C LYS A 133 10.52 -16.08 5.69
N LYS A 134 9.50 -16.53 6.41
CA LYS A 134 8.60 -17.63 5.99
C LYS A 134 7.51 -17.19 5.00
N ALA A 135 7.31 -15.90 4.79
CA ALA A 135 6.25 -15.38 3.95
C ALA A 135 6.62 -15.43 2.47
N ASP A 136 5.77 -16.05 1.65
CA ASP A 136 5.85 -15.98 0.19
C ASP A 136 5.45 -14.58 -0.31
N LYS A 137 4.53 -13.92 0.39
CA LYS A 137 4.04 -12.57 0.08
C LYS A 137 3.93 -11.71 1.32
N LYS A 138 4.34 -10.45 1.18
CA LYS A 138 4.22 -9.43 2.23
C LYS A 138 3.37 -8.26 1.77
N TYR A 139 2.38 -7.89 2.57
CA TYR A 139 1.53 -6.73 2.37
C TYR A 139 1.75 -5.73 3.51
N LEU A 140 2.16 -4.51 3.16
CA LEU A 140 2.26 -3.39 4.08
C LEU A 140 1.03 -2.51 3.89
N ALA A 141 0.17 -2.48 4.89
CA ALA A 141 -1.10 -1.78 4.90
C ALA A 141 -1.16 -0.76 6.03
N PHE A 142 -0.25 0.21 6.01
CA PHE A 142 -0.20 1.32 6.96
C PHE A 142 0.16 2.62 6.23
N CYS A 143 -0.26 3.74 6.77
CA CYS A 143 -0.03 5.09 6.25
C CYS A 143 0.64 6.03 7.25
N ASN A 144 0.44 5.83 8.55
CA ASN A 144 1.09 6.64 9.59
C ASN A 144 2.33 5.93 10.09
N SER A 145 3.41 6.68 10.27
CA SER A 145 4.70 6.19 10.79
C SER A 145 4.67 6.01 12.32
N ASN A 146 3.52 5.66 12.88
CA ASN A 146 3.33 5.46 14.30
C ASN A 146 3.77 4.03 14.62
N GLU A 147 4.60 3.83 15.64
CA GLU A 147 5.29 2.56 15.96
C GLU A 147 4.36 1.36 16.30
N ASN A 148 3.04 1.55 16.21
CA ASN A 148 2.02 0.57 16.57
C ASN A 148 1.55 -0.21 15.35
N TYR A 149 2.37 -1.17 14.92
CA TYR A 149 2.02 -2.10 13.86
C TYR A 149 1.73 -3.50 14.39
N LEU A 150 0.78 -4.17 13.74
CA LEU A 150 0.43 -5.56 13.96
C LEU A 150 0.79 -6.35 12.71
N TYR A 151 1.38 -7.54 12.89
CA TYR A 151 1.47 -8.52 11.82
C TYR A 151 0.42 -9.63 11.97
N ILE A 152 -0.10 -10.08 10.83
CA ILE A 152 -0.98 -11.24 10.69
C ILE A 152 -0.34 -12.16 9.65
N PHE A 153 -0.09 -13.41 10.02
CA PHE A 153 0.54 -14.42 9.18
C PHE A 153 -0.36 -15.63 9.00
N GLY A 154 -0.40 -16.17 7.79
CA GLY A 154 -1.07 -17.43 7.47
C GLY A 154 -1.32 -17.59 5.97
N ALA A 155 -2.23 -18.48 5.58
CA ALA A 155 -2.40 -18.87 4.19
C ALA A 155 -3.50 -18.08 3.46
N VAL A 156 -3.16 -17.52 2.29
CA VAL A 156 -4.11 -16.90 1.35
C VAL A 156 -3.88 -17.46 -0.04
N LYS A 157 -4.90 -18.12 -0.62
CA LYS A 157 -4.80 -18.78 -1.94
C LYS A 157 -3.56 -19.69 -2.05
N SER A 158 -3.32 -20.48 -1.00
CA SER A 158 -2.19 -21.42 -0.88
C SER A 158 -0.79 -20.78 -0.76
N LEU A 159 -0.69 -19.46 -0.56
CA LEU A 159 0.56 -18.76 -0.31
C LEU A 159 0.63 -18.29 1.14
N LYS A 160 1.79 -18.47 1.78
CA LYS A 160 2.07 -17.91 3.10
C LYS A 160 2.18 -16.40 2.97
N THR A 161 1.26 -15.71 3.60
CA THR A 161 1.08 -14.28 3.45
C THR A 161 1.24 -13.60 4.79
N LEU A 162 2.09 -12.57 4.83
CA LEU A 162 2.28 -11.68 5.96
C LEU A 162 1.63 -10.33 5.66
N LEU A 163 0.64 -9.94 6.46
CA LEU A 163 0.05 -8.61 6.47
C LEU A 163 0.63 -7.83 7.64
N VAL A 164 1.10 -6.60 7.41
CA VAL A 164 1.47 -5.65 8.46
C VAL A 164 0.52 -4.45 8.37
N CYS A 165 -0.16 -4.11 9.46
CA CYS A 165 -1.21 -3.09 9.50
C CYS A 165 -1.15 -2.26 10.79
N GLU A 166 -1.74 -1.07 10.78
CA GLU A 166 -1.91 -0.24 11.98
C GLU A 166 -3.04 -0.78 12.86
N PHE A 167 -2.89 -0.66 14.17
CA PHE A 167 -3.91 -1.08 15.13
C PHE A 167 -4.24 0.02 16.14
N ASP A 168 -5.39 -0.12 16.79
CA ASP A 168 -5.78 0.57 18.01
C ASP A 168 -6.41 -0.44 18.98
N ALA A 169 -6.79 0.03 20.17
CA ALA A 169 -7.42 -0.80 21.19
C ALA A 169 -8.70 -1.48 20.68
N ASP A 170 -9.52 -0.76 19.91
CA ASP A 170 -10.79 -1.28 19.37
C ASP A 170 -10.56 -2.38 18.34
N TYR A 171 -9.60 -2.20 17.42
CA TYR A 171 -9.24 -3.24 16.45
C TYR A 171 -8.67 -4.49 17.12
N ILE A 172 -7.82 -4.33 18.15
CA ILE A 172 -7.32 -5.47 18.94
C ILE A 172 -8.48 -6.20 19.63
N SER A 173 -9.41 -5.44 20.23
CA SER A 173 -10.58 -5.99 20.89
C SER A 173 -11.47 -6.78 19.91
N ALA A 174 -11.68 -6.24 18.71
CA ALA A 174 -12.41 -6.92 17.64
C ALA A 174 -11.68 -8.20 17.19
N LEU A 175 -10.37 -8.13 16.91
CA LEU A 175 -9.56 -9.29 16.53
C LEU A 175 -9.60 -10.41 17.57
N ARG A 176 -9.47 -10.07 18.87
CA ARG A 176 -9.54 -11.03 19.96
C ARG A 176 -10.90 -11.73 20.04
N LYS A 177 -11.99 -11.03 19.68
CA LYS A 177 -13.34 -11.61 19.62
C LYS A 177 -13.56 -12.47 18.39
N SER A 178 -12.87 -12.18 17.28
CA SER A 178 -13.03 -12.91 16.02
C SER A 178 -12.16 -14.15 15.91
N VAL A 179 -10.92 -14.10 16.40
CA VAL A 179 -9.98 -15.21 16.32
C VAL A 179 -10.29 -16.21 17.43
N ALA A 180 -10.74 -17.40 17.04
CA ALA A 180 -11.21 -18.42 17.99
C ALA A 180 -10.09 -19.04 18.84
N SER A 181 -8.85 -19.09 18.35
CA SER A 181 -7.75 -19.79 19.01
C SER A 181 -6.78 -18.82 19.69
N TYR A 182 -6.68 -18.92 21.02
CA TYR A 182 -5.73 -18.14 21.81
C TYR A 182 -4.25 -18.45 21.49
N GLY A 183 -3.98 -19.62 20.88
CA GLY A 183 -2.64 -20.04 20.47
C GLY A 183 -2.08 -19.25 19.28
N VAL A 184 -2.93 -18.56 18.53
CA VAL A 184 -2.52 -17.74 17.37
C VAL A 184 -1.81 -16.46 17.82
N PHE A 185 -2.10 -15.96 19.02
CA PHE A 185 -1.51 -14.72 19.54
C PHE A 185 -0.08 -14.92 20.04
N SER A 186 0.80 -13.97 19.71
CA SER A 186 2.14 -13.88 20.31
C SER A 186 2.05 -13.62 21.81
N GLU A 187 3.07 -14.01 22.56
CA GLU A 187 3.08 -13.84 24.03
C GLU A 187 3.04 -12.36 24.43
N GLU A 188 3.69 -11.49 23.65
CA GLU A 188 3.60 -10.04 23.82
C GLU A 188 2.18 -9.54 23.56
N PHE A 189 1.53 -10.02 22.50
CA PHE A 189 0.17 -9.65 22.15
C PHE A 189 -0.84 -10.09 23.21
N LYS A 190 -0.62 -11.23 23.86
CA LYS A 190 -1.46 -11.71 24.98
C LYS A 190 -1.37 -10.80 26.21
N LYS A 191 -0.17 -10.27 26.50
CA LYS A 191 0.08 -9.42 27.67
C LYS A 191 -0.41 -7.99 27.49
N PHE A 192 -0.63 -7.55 26.26
CA PHE A 192 -1.13 -6.21 25.96
C PHE A 192 -2.53 -5.99 26.53
N LYS A 193 -2.65 -5.06 27.47
CA LYS A 193 -3.93 -4.51 27.93
C LYS A 193 -4.09 -3.17 27.22
N GLY A 194 -4.87 -3.17 26.15
CA GLY A 194 -5.36 -1.93 25.54
C GLY A 194 -6.31 -1.22 26.48
#